data_AF-A0A2V5U6N0-F1
#
_entry.id   AF-A0A2V5U6N0-F1
#
_cell.length_a   1.000
_cell.length_b   1.000
_cell.length_c   1.000
_cell.angle_alpha   90.00
_cell.angle_beta   90.00
_cell.angle_gamma   90.00
#
_symmetry.space_group_name_H-M   'P 1'
#
loop_
_entity.id
_entity.type
_entity.pdbx_description
1 polymer ?
#
loop_
_entity_poly.entity_id
_entity_poly.type
_entity_poly.pdbx_seq_one_letter_code
_entity_poly.pdbx_strand_id
1 'polypeptide(L)'
;MKRLTLQLLLLAVAGAFCQCLPAAAQTSGLLREVWTGIPGTAVSDLTNNPAYPDNPTSTDYVTDFFEAPIDIDNDYGQRMHGFILPPQTGSYTFWISSDDNSTLFLSTDETPANVQTIAYVPGWTT
;
A
#
# COMPACT_ATOMS: atom_id res chain seq x y z
N MET A 1 -20.71 -16.62 -31.52
CA MET A 1 -20.63 -15.16 -31.32
C MET A 1 -19.19 -14.72 -31.53
N LYS A 2 -18.88 -14.13 -32.68
CA LYS A 2 -17.51 -13.77 -33.08
C LYS A 2 -17.15 -12.43 -32.42
N ARG A 3 -16.23 -12.43 -31.46
CA ARG A 3 -15.72 -11.20 -30.83
C ARG A 3 -14.72 -10.54 -31.78
N LEU A 4 -15.08 -9.34 -32.27
CA LEU A 4 -14.24 -8.49 -33.11
C LEU A 4 -13.14 -7.87 -32.22
N THR A 5 -11.87 -8.11 -32.53
CA THR A 5 -10.75 -7.46 -31.84
C THR A 5 -10.40 -6.18 -32.61
N LEU A 6 -10.57 -5.02 -31.98
CA LEU A 6 -10.19 -3.72 -32.53
C LEU A 6 -8.69 -3.51 -32.30
N GLN A 7 -7.87 -3.70 -33.33
CA GLN A 7 -6.46 -3.31 -33.28
C GLN A 7 -6.34 -1.81 -33.55
N LEU A 8 -6.03 -1.05 -32.50
CA LEU A 8 -5.72 0.38 -32.60
C LEU A 8 -4.24 0.52 -33.00
N LEU A 9 -3.99 0.85 -34.27
CA LEU A 9 -2.65 1.15 -34.78
C LEU A 9 -2.35 2.64 -34.52
N LEU A 10 -1.62 2.97 -33.46
CA LEU A 10 -1.04 4.30 -33.28
C LEU A 10 0.31 4.38 -33.98
N LEU A 11 0.35 5.05 -35.13
CA LEU A 11 1.58 5.62 -35.70
C LEU A 11 1.89 6.91 -34.94
N ALA A 12 2.77 6.86 -33.95
CA ALA A 12 3.36 8.05 -33.35
C ALA A 12 4.76 8.28 -33.94
N VAL A 13 4.92 9.39 -34.66
CA VAL A 13 6.18 9.87 -35.21
C VAL A 13 7.13 10.22 -34.05
N ALA A 14 8.37 9.76 -34.17
CA ALA A 14 9.43 9.95 -33.18
C ALA A 14 9.79 11.44 -33.01
N GLY A 15 9.23 12.08 -31.99
CA GLY A 15 9.81 13.24 -31.34
C GLY A 15 10.13 12.83 -29.91
N ALA A 16 11.40 12.86 -29.53
CA ALA A 16 11.86 12.47 -28.20
C ALA A 16 11.40 13.49 -27.14
N PHE A 17 10.13 13.42 -26.75
CA PHE A 17 9.73 13.77 -25.40
C PHE A 17 10.11 12.58 -24.53
N CYS A 18 11.00 12.80 -23.56
CA CYS A 18 11.16 11.90 -22.43
C CYS A 18 9.84 11.93 -21.65
N GLN A 19 8.85 11.17 -22.12
CA GLN A 19 7.71 10.85 -21.30
C GLN A 19 8.22 9.83 -20.30
N CYS A 20 8.48 10.30 -19.08
CA CYS A 20 8.36 9.44 -17.92
C CYS A 20 6.94 8.89 -18.01
N LEU A 21 6.78 7.69 -18.57
CA LEU A 21 5.55 6.95 -18.44
C LEU A 21 5.35 6.85 -16.93
N PRO A 22 4.29 7.43 -16.34
CA PRO A 22 4.01 7.17 -14.95
C PRO A 22 3.92 5.66 -14.87
N ALA A 23 4.83 5.06 -14.11
CA ALA A 23 4.72 3.67 -13.75
C ALA A 23 3.29 3.45 -13.29
N ALA A 24 2.64 2.42 -13.84
CA ALA A 24 1.20 2.26 -13.78
C ALA A 24 0.76 2.41 -12.32
N ALA A 25 0.23 3.59 -11.99
CA ALA A 25 -0.23 3.88 -10.65
C ALA A 25 -1.21 2.77 -10.30
N GLN A 26 -1.10 2.20 -9.11
CA GLN A 26 -2.02 1.18 -8.65
C GLN A 26 -3.44 1.74 -8.76
N THR A 27 -4.17 1.35 -9.81
CA THR A 27 -5.48 1.92 -10.17
C THR A 27 -6.60 1.40 -9.26
N SER A 28 -6.25 0.73 -8.16
CA SER A 28 -7.20 0.02 -7.29
C SER A 28 -6.97 0.28 -5.81
N GLY A 29 -6.40 1.44 -5.46
CA GLY A 29 -6.21 1.82 -4.06
C GLY A 29 -5.09 1.05 -3.37
N LEU A 30 -5.22 0.83 -2.06
CA LEU A 30 -4.24 0.08 -1.26
C LEU A 30 -4.66 -1.37 -1.15
N LEU A 31 -3.72 -2.29 -1.36
CA LEU A 31 -3.93 -3.68 -0.97
C LEU A 31 -3.79 -3.75 0.55
N ARG A 32 -4.84 -4.26 1.21
CA ARG A 32 -4.89 -4.54 2.63
C ARG A 32 -4.86 -6.04 2.83
N GLU A 33 -3.94 -6.48 3.68
CA GLU A 33 -3.75 -7.86 4.08
C GLU A 33 -3.92 -7.94 5.60
N VAL A 34 -4.68 -8.92 6.07
CA VAL A 34 -5.01 -9.09 7.49
C VAL A 34 -4.60 -10.48 7.94
N TRP A 35 -3.92 -10.56 9.08
CA TRP A 35 -3.59 -11.79 9.79
C TRP A 35 -4.32 -11.79 11.12
N THR A 36 -5.18 -12.79 11.34
CA THR A 36 -5.91 -12.99 12.60
C THR A 36 -5.14 -13.91 13.54
N GLY A 37 -5.48 -13.88 14.82
CA GLY A 37 -4.79 -14.68 15.83
C GLY A 37 -3.37 -14.16 16.08
N ILE A 38 -3.19 -12.84 15.99
CA ILE A 38 -1.95 -12.14 16.35
C ILE A 38 -2.18 -11.52 17.73
N PRO A 39 -1.85 -12.23 18.82
CA PRO A 39 -1.95 -11.64 20.15
C PRO A 39 -0.85 -10.60 20.36
N GLY A 40 -1.15 -9.55 21.11
CA GLY A 40 -0.21 -8.47 21.41
C GLY A 40 -0.46 -7.22 20.59
N THR A 41 0.39 -6.22 20.78
CA THR A 41 0.18 -4.86 20.26
C THR A 41 1.35 -4.38 19.40
N ALA A 42 2.48 -5.10 19.40
CA ALA A 42 3.67 -4.67 18.71
C ALA A 42 3.64 -5.08 17.23
N VAL A 43 4.22 -4.25 16.36
CA VAL A 43 4.42 -4.61 14.94
C VAL A 43 5.23 -5.91 14.80
N SER A 44 6.14 -6.18 15.74
CA SER A 44 6.90 -7.43 15.79
C SER A 44 6.04 -8.67 16.02
N ASP A 45 4.89 -8.54 16.69
CA ASP A 45 3.99 -9.68 16.94
C ASP A 45 3.40 -10.16 15.60
N LEU A 46 3.06 -9.22 14.70
CA LEU A 46 2.67 -9.52 13.32
C LEU A 46 3.86 -10.03 12.51
N THR A 47 4.99 -9.30 12.46
CA THR A 47 6.08 -9.62 11.52
C THR A 47 6.86 -10.89 11.88
N ASN A 48 6.81 -11.32 13.15
CA ASN A 48 7.40 -12.59 13.59
C ASN A 48 6.43 -13.78 13.45
N ASN A 49 5.17 -13.54 13.07
CA ASN A 49 4.22 -14.62 12.86
C ASN A 49 4.66 -15.47 11.65
N PRO A 50 4.67 -16.83 11.74
CA PRO A 50 5.08 -17.69 10.63
C PRO A 50 4.26 -17.54 9.35
N ALA A 51 3.03 -17.01 9.43
CA ALA A 51 2.18 -16.75 8.27
C ALA A 51 2.51 -15.42 7.58
N TYR A 52 3.28 -14.53 8.21
CA TYR A 52 3.71 -13.27 7.63
C TYR A 52 4.99 -13.46 6.81
N PRO A 53 5.12 -12.87 5.60
CA PRO A 53 4.14 -12.01 4.91
C PRO A 53 3.25 -12.75 3.91
N ASP A 54 3.43 -14.06 3.69
CA ASP A 54 2.94 -14.71 2.46
C ASP A 54 1.55 -15.37 2.60
N ASN A 55 1.03 -15.49 3.83
CA ASN A 55 -0.22 -16.22 4.11
C ASN A 55 -1.19 -15.38 4.98
N PRO A 56 -1.70 -14.25 4.49
CA PRO A 56 -2.74 -13.50 5.20
C PRO A 56 -4.04 -14.31 5.33
N THR A 57 -4.78 -14.08 6.41
CA THR A 57 -6.14 -14.63 6.62
C THR A 57 -7.12 -14.07 5.59
N SER A 58 -7.01 -12.78 5.27
CA SER A 58 -7.85 -12.13 4.26
C SER A 58 -7.12 -10.99 3.55
N THR A 59 -7.55 -10.72 2.32
CA THR A 59 -7.04 -9.61 1.50
C THR A 59 -8.20 -8.85 0.86
N ASP A 60 -8.12 -7.52 0.87
CA ASP A 60 -9.07 -6.64 0.20
C ASP A 60 -8.38 -5.37 -0.32
N TYR A 61 -9.10 -4.60 -1.14
CA TYR A 61 -8.62 -3.31 -1.63
C TYR A 61 -9.38 -2.18 -0.95
N VAL A 62 -8.63 -1.22 -0.41
CA VAL A 62 -9.19 0.02 0.13
C VAL A 62 -9.07 1.10 -0.93
N THR A 63 -10.21 1.51 -1.48
CA THR A 63 -10.28 2.41 -2.66
C THR A 63 -10.73 3.82 -2.34
N ASP A 64 -11.41 4.03 -1.21
CA ASP A 64 -12.13 5.28 -0.95
C ASP A 64 -11.24 6.32 -0.25
N PHE A 65 -10.44 5.87 0.73
CA PHE A 65 -9.54 6.70 1.52
C PHE A 65 -8.24 5.96 1.83
N PHE A 66 -7.20 6.70 2.21
CA PHE A 66 -5.94 6.12 2.72
C PHE A 66 -6.10 5.78 4.21
N GLU A 67 -7.09 4.95 4.54
CA GLU A 67 -7.50 4.65 5.91
C GLU A 67 -7.98 3.20 6.03
N ALA A 68 -7.59 2.51 7.10
CA ALA A 68 -8.06 1.16 7.38
C ALA A 68 -9.52 1.18 7.89
N PRO A 69 -10.34 0.17 7.58
CA PRO A 69 -11.59 -0.08 8.28
C PRO A 69 -11.41 -0.17 9.79
N ILE A 70 -12.36 0.39 10.54
CA ILE A 70 -12.39 0.40 12.01
C ILE A 70 -13.18 -0.80 12.56
N ASP A 71 -12.82 -1.24 13.78
CA ASP A 71 -13.56 -2.23 14.58
C ASP A 71 -13.90 -3.53 13.81
N ILE A 72 -12.89 -4.13 13.17
CA ILE A 72 -13.07 -5.33 12.33
C ILE A 72 -12.81 -6.65 13.06
N ASP A 73 -11.97 -6.67 14.11
CA ASP A 73 -11.65 -7.86 14.92
C ASP A 73 -10.88 -7.45 16.20
N ASN A 74 -10.65 -8.42 17.10
CA ASN A 74 -9.71 -8.32 18.23
C ASN A 74 -8.59 -9.35 18.02
N ASP A 75 -7.32 -9.02 18.27
CA ASP A 75 -6.15 -9.89 18.03
C ASP A 75 -5.81 -10.13 16.54
N TYR A 76 -5.59 -9.05 15.81
CA TYR A 76 -5.15 -9.11 14.41
C TYR A 76 -4.05 -8.09 14.13
N GLY A 77 -3.22 -8.41 13.13
CA GLY A 77 -2.32 -7.45 12.50
C GLY A 77 -2.73 -7.21 11.06
N GLN A 78 -2.45 -6.02 10.53
CA GLN A 78 -2.72 -5.71 9.13
C GLN A 78 -1.55 -4.98 8.46
N ARG A 79 -1.40 -5.22 7.16
CA ARG A 79 -0.50 -4.49 6.27
C ARG A 79 -1.32 -3.85 5.17
N MET A 80 -1.17 -2.53 5.00
CA MET A 80 -1.69 -1.81 3.85
C MET A 80 -0.51 -1.32 3.03
N HIS A 81 -0.48 -1.61 1.74
CA HIS A 81 0.61 -1.17 0.87
C HIS A 81 0.15 -0.83 -0.55
N GLY A 82 0.91 0.07 -1.17
CA GLY A 82 0.71 0.48 -2.54
C GLY A 82 1.56 1.66 -2.95
N PHE A 83 1.24 2.24 -4.11
CA PHE A 83 1.94 3.40 -4.65
C PHE A 83 1.15 4.69 -4.47
N ILE A 84 1.87 5.77 -4.16
CA ILE A 84 1.32 7.12 -4.12
C ILE A 84 1.97 7.92 -5.25
N LEU A 85 1.14 8.46 -6.15
CA LEU A 85 1.58 9.44 -7.15
C LEU A 85 1.29 10.83 -6.61
N PRO A 86 2.30 11.63 -6.20
CA PRO A 86 2.06 12.97 -5.70
C PRO A 86 1.48 13.86 -6.82
N PRO A 87 0.44 14.66 -6.55
CA PRO A 87 -0.19 15.49 -7.57
C PRO A 87 0.73 16.63 -8.05
N GLN A 88 1.74 17.00 -7.27
CA GLN A 88 2.70 18.05 -7.58
C GLN A 88 4.08 17.71 -7.00
N THR A 89 5.13 18.30 -7.56
CA THR A 89 6.46 18.21 -6.94
C THR A 89 6.52 19.10 -5.70
N GLY A 90 6.97 18.57 -4.58
CA GLY A 90 7.08 19.33 -3.33
C GLY A 90 7.47 18.46 -2.14
N SER A 91 7.55 19.10 -0.98
CA SER A 91 7.70 18.41 0.30
C SER A 91 6.34 17.97 0.83
N TYR A 92 6.25 16.72 1.27
CA TYR A 92 5.04 16.14 1.85
C TYR A 92 5.30 15.74 3.30
N THR A 93 4.30 15.91 4.16
CA THR A 93 4.31 15.39 5.52
C THR A 93 3.30 14.26 5.61
N PHE A 94 3.72 13.11 6.11
CA PHE A 94 2.85 11.95 6.34
C PHE A 94 2.56 11.85 7.82
N TRP A 95 1.29 11.63 8.15
CA TRP A 95 0.80 11.39 9.50
C TRP A 95 0.14 10.02 9.54
N ILE A 96 0.30 9.33 10.66
CA ILE A 96 -0.35 8.06 10.92
C ILE A 96 -0.94 8.06 12.33
N SER A 97 -1.98 7.27 12.50
CA SER A 97 -2.61 6.95 13.77
C SER A 97 -3.06 5.49 13.71
N SER A 98 -3.00 4.80 14.85
CA SER A 98 -3.46 3.43 14.96
C SER A 98 -3.96 3.15 16.37
N ASP A 99 -4.93 2.24 16.44
CA ASP A 99 -5.23 1.51 17.67
C ASP A 99 -4.09 0.49 17.85
N ASP A 100 -3.31 0.61 18.92
CA ASP A 100 -1.98 0.01 19.12
C ASP A 100 -0.88 0.45 18.12
N ASN A 101 0.18 -0.35 17.95
CA ASN A 101 1.40 0.08 17.28
C ASN A 101 1.29 -0.01 15.76
N SER A 102 1.90 0.96 15.07
CA SER A 102 2.05 0.92 13.61
C SER A 102 3.36 1.53 13.15
N THR A 103 3.79 1.16 11.95
CA THR A 103 4.99 1.72 11.31
C THR A 103 4.66 2.05 9.86
N LEU A 104 4.96 3.27 9.43
CA LEU A 104 4.87 3.69 8.04
C LEU A 104 6.24 3.62 7.38
N PHE A 105 6.27 2.90 6.25
CA PHE A 105 7.44 2.80 5.40
C PHE A 105 7.18 3.52 4.07
N LEU A 106 8.20 4.23 3.56
CA LEU A 106 8.12 4.91 2.27
C LEU A 106 9.45 4.77 1.52
N SER A 107 9.36 4.55 0.21
CA SER A 107 10.49 4.63 -0.72
C SER A 107 10.31 5.85 -1.62
N THR A 108 11.41 6.39 -2.14
CA THR A 108 11.40 7.45 -3.16
C THR A 108 11.18 6.92 -4.58
N ASP A 109 11.19 5.60 -4.75
CA ASP A 109 10.96 4.90 -6.01
C ASP A 109 10.26 3.54 -5.77
N GLU A 110 10.05 2.79 -6.84
CA GLU A 110 9.31 1.51 -6.81
C GLU A 110 10.12 0.32 -6.30
N THR A 111 11.38 0.52 -5.91
CA THR A 111 12.26 -0.55 -5.45
C THR A 111 11.90 -0.93 -4.02
N PRO A 112 11.42 -2.17 -3.74
CA PRO A 112 10.98 -2.54 -2.39
C PRO A 112 12.11 -2.48 -1.35
N ALA A 113 13.36 -2.67 -1.78
CA ALA A 113 14.52 -2.59 -0.89
C ALA A 113 14.84 -1.17 -0.40
N ASN A 114 14.30 -0.14 -1.04
CA ASN A 114 14.59 1.27 -0.72
C ASN A 114 13.65 1.85 0.35
N VAL A 115 12.66 1.08 0.83
CA VAL A 115 11.73 1.54 1.86
C VAL A 115 12.45 1.92 3.15
N GLN A 116 12.09 3.07 3.71
CA GLN A 116 12.59 3.56 5.00
C GLN A 116 11.42 3.81 5.93
N THR A 117 11.61 3.59 7.23
CA THR A 117 10.64 4.03 8.24
C THR A 117 10.60 5.56 8.27
N ILE A 118 9.41 6.14 8.10
CA ILE A 118 9.22 7.61 8.12
C ILE A 118 8.31 8.09 9.26
N ALA A 119 7.51 7.19 9.84
CA ALA A 119 6.69 7.45 11.02
C ALA A 119 6.39 6.13 11.75
N TYR A 120 6.11 6.20 13.05
CA TYR A 120 5.62 5.06 13.83
C TYR A 120 4.73 5.55 14.97
N VAL A 121 3.77 4.72 15.36
CA VAL A 121 2.96 4.86 16.57
C VAL A 121 3.46 3.81 17.57
N PRO A 122 4.01 4.20 18.74
CA PRO A 122 4.65 3.26 19.66
C PRO A 122 3.67 2.49 20.56
N GLY A 123 2.38 2.79 20.48
CA GLY A 123 1.31 2.27 21.32
C GLY A 123 0.06 3.12 21.16
N TRP A 124 -1.06 2.64 21.70
CA TRP A 124 -2.36 3.30 21.57
C TRP A 124 -2.31 4.82 21.80
N THR A 125 -2.84 5.59 20.85
CA THR A 125 -2.95 7.05 20.94
C THR A 125 -4.40 7.47 21.15
N THR A 126 -4.68 8.15 22.26
CA THR A 126 -5.94 8.90 22.52
C THR A 126 -6.07 10.15 21.66
#